data_AF-A0A351SEG7-F1
#
_entry.id   AF-A0A351SEG7-F1
#
_cell.length_a   1.000
_cell.length_b   1.000
_cell.length_c   1.000
_cell.angle_alpha   90.00
_cell.angle_beta   90.00
_cell.angle_gamma   90.00
#
_symmetry.space_group_name_H-M   'P 1'
#
loop_
_entity.id
_entity.type
_entity.pdbx_description
1 polymer ?
#
loop_
_entity_poly.entity_id
_entity_poly.type
_entity_poly.pdbx_seq_one_letter_code
_entity_poly.pdbx_strand_id
1 'polypeptide(L)'
;MKENQAPKTIRLQDYRRPDFLIDEVDLHIVLGEQSTQVSSTLSVVRADAGSHRPLVLDGEELVLKSIKMDGEHLMPSDSSHDCTG
;
A
#
# COMPACT_ATOMS: atom_id res chain seq x y z
N MET A 1 -17.08 19.42 7.40
CA MET A 1 -17.29 18.66 8.65
C MET A 1 -15.95 17.98 8.93
N LYS A 2 -15.34 18.17 10.11
CA LYS A 2 -14.00 17.63 10.43
C LYS A 2 -14.18 16.18 10.87
N GLU A 3 -13.71 15.24 10.07
CA GLU A 3 -13.72 13.83 10.43
C GLU A 3 -12.63 13.57 11.47
N ASN A 4 -13.00 12.82 12.49
CA ASN A 4 -12.28 12.72 13.74
C ASN A 4 -10.99 11.89 13.53
N GLN A 5 -9.84 12.54 13.31
CA GLN A 5 -8.50 11.93 13.37
C GLN A 5 -8.17 11.54 14.83
N ALA A 6 -9.04 10.74 15.47
CA ALA A 6 -8.70 10.11 16.71
C ALA A 6 -7.59 9.10 16.42
N PRO A 7 -6.46 9.11 17.14
CA PRO A 7 -5.42 8.10 16.95
C PRO A 7 -6.06 6.72 17.10
N LYS A 8 -6.02 5.90 16.04
CA LYS A 8 -6.45 4.51 16.11
C LYS A 8 -5.60 3.85 17.19
N THR A 9 -6.22 3.58 18.34
CA THR A 9 -5.51 2.97 19.46
C THR A 9 -5.20 1.52 19.08
N ILE A 10 -3.95 1.26 18.71
CA ILE A 10 -3.47 -0.09 18.43
C ILE A 10 -3.35 -0.81 19.78
N ARG A 11 -4.23 -1.78 20.03
CA ARG A 11 -4.18 -2.61 21.24
C ARG A 11 -3.33 -3.85 20.96
N LEU A 12 -2.43 -4.19 21.88
CA LEU A 12 -1.63 -5.41 21.79
C LEU A 12 -2.49 -6.69 21.67
N GLN A 13 -3.69 -6.69 22.27
CA GLN A 13 -4.66 -7.80 22.19
C GLN A 13 -5.24 -8.02 20.79
N ASP A 14 -5.26 -6.96 19.96
CA ASP A 14 -5.82 -7.00 18.61
C ASP A 14 -4.74 -7.31 17.55
N TYR A 15 -3.50 -7.59 17.99
CA TYR A 15 -2.40 -7.96 17.08
C TYR A 15 -2.71 -9.30 16.40
N ARG A 16 -2.89 -9.25 15.08
CA ARG A 16 -3.10 -10.43 14.24
C ARG A 16 -1.94 -10.60 13.29
N ARG A 17 -1.66 -11.84 12.91
CA ARG A 17 -0.72 -12.09 11.81
C ARG A 17 -1.25 -11.40 10.55
N PRO A 18 -0.37 -10.76 9.77
CA PRO A 18 -0.79 -10.14 8.53
C PRO A 18 -1.26 -11.22 7.54
N ASP A 19 -2.29 -10.90 6.76
CA ASP A 19 -2.81 -11.77 5.71
C ASP A 19 -1.85 -11.89 4.52
N PHE A 20 -0.91 -10.94 4.39
CA PHE A 20 0.12 -10.88 3.35
C PHE A 20 1.50 -10.76 3.99
N LEU A 21 2.46 -11.50 3.45
CA LEU A 21 3.88 -11.39 3.76
C LEU A 21 4.57 -10.70 2.60
N ILE A 22 5.48 -9.79 2.92
CA ILE A 22 6.32 -9.11 1.94
C ILE A 22 7.72 -9.70 2.11
N ASP A 23 8.16 -10.47 1.13
CA ASP A 23 9.45 -11.17 1.19
C ASP A 23 10.59 -10.25 0.76
N GLU A 24 10.37 -9.47 -0.29
CA GLU A 24 11.38 -8.59 -0.88
C GLU A 24 10.76 -7.23 -1.27
N VAL A 25 11.55 -6.18 -1.08
CA VAL A 25 11.19 -4.79 -1.37
C VAL A 25 12.32 -4.14 -2.15
N ASP A 26 12.08 -3.91 -3.44
CA ASP A 26 12.97 -3.15 -4.31
C ASP A 26 12.45 -1.71 -4.43
N LEU A 27 13.15 -0.80 -3.74
CA LEU A 27 12.80 0.62 -3.74
C LEU A 27 13.80 1.41 -4.59
N HIS A 28 13.31 2.01 -5.67
CA HIS A 28 14.09 2.89 -6.51
C HIS A 28 13.63 4.34 -6.34
N ILE A 29 14.50 5.18 -5.78
CA ILE A 29 14.24 6.59 -5.51
C ILE A 29 15.11 7.42 -6.44
N VAL A 30 14.46 8.21 -7.30
CA VAL A 30 15.11 9.17 -8.18
C VAL A 30 14.85 10.56 -7.61
N LEU A 31 15.89 11.16 -7.03
CA LEU A 31 15.87 12.51 -6.51
C LEU A 31 16.07 13.50 -7.67
N GLY A 32 15.00 14.17 -8.09
CA GLY A 32 15.07 15.29 -9.02
C GLY A 32 15.05 16.63 -8.28
N GLU A 33 15.46 17.70 -8.97
CA GLU A 33 15.48 19.05 -8.40
C GLU A 33 14.07 19.60 -8.11
N GLN A 34 13.07 19.19 -8.88
CA GLN A 34 11.68 19.65 -8.76
C GLN A 34 10.74 18.62 -8.12
N SER A 35 11.07 17.33 -8.20
CA SER A 35 10.25 16.25 -7.65
C SER A 35 11.10 15.01 -7.40
N THR A 36 10.69 14.22 -6.41
CA THR A 36 11.26 12.89 -6.16
C THR A 36 10.34 11.84 -6.72
N GLN A 37 10.85 11.00 -7.61
CA GLN A 37 10.11 9.86 -8.14
C GLN A 37 10.49 8.61 -7.35
N VAL A 38 9.49 7.94 -6.78
CA VAL A 38 9.66 6.70 -6.04
C VAL A 38 8.99 5.58 -6.82
N SER A 39 9.72 4.52 -7.11
CA SER A 39 9.20 3.29 -7.73
C SER A 39 9.48 2.13 -6.77
N SER A 40 8.43 1.41 -6.38
CA SER A 40 8.53 0.27 -5.46
C SER A 40 8.06 -1.00 -6.15
N THR A 41 8.88 -2.04 -6.11
CA THR A 41 8.50 -3.39 -6.53
C THR A 41 8.50 -4.28 -5.29
N LEU A 42 7.35 -4.88 -5.00
CA LEU A 42 7.11 -5.67 -3.79
C LEU A 42 6.83 -7.11 -4.19
N SER A 43 7.60 -8.05 -3.64
CA SER A 43 7.30 -9.48 -3.71
C SER A 43 6.34 -9.82 -2.58
N VAL A 44 5.05 -9.95 -2.91
CA VAL A 44 3.97 -10.17 -1.92
C VAL A 44 3.44 -11.59 -2.03
N VAL A 45 3.40 -12.31 -0.90
CA VAL A 45 2.85 -13.66 -0.80
C VAL A 45 1.66 -13.65 0.17
N ARG A 46 0.56 -14.32 -0.18
CA ARG A 46 -0.55 -14.53 0.76
C ARG A 46 -0.10 -15.49 1.85
N ALA A 47 -0.25 -15.09 3.11
CA ALA A 47 0.07 -15.94 4.26
C ALA A 47 -0.89 -17.14 4.37
N ASP A 48 -2.12 -16.99 3.88
CA ASP A 48 -3.12 -18.03 3.77
C ASP A 48 -3.74 -18.03 2.36
N ALA A 49 -3.59 -19.14 1.64
CA ALA A 49 -4.09 -19.33 0.28
C ALA A 49 -5.62 -19.21 0.17
N GLY A 50 -6.36 -19.36 1.28
CA GLY A 50 -7.82 -19.21 1.33
C GLY A 50 -8.32 -17.78 1.61
N SER A 51 -7.41 -16.81 1.86
CA SER A 51 -7.80 -15.46 2.24
C SER A 51 -8.13 -14.59 1.02
N HIS A 52 -9.41 -14.23 0.90
CA HIS A 52 -9.94 -13.29 -0.11
C HIS A 52 -9.78 -11.82 0.30
N ARG A 53 -8.94 -11.51 1.28
CA ARG A 53 -8.75 -10.11 1.69
C ARG A 53 -8.06 -9.31 0.58
N PRO A 54 -8.42 -8.02 0.42
CA PRO A 54 -7.71 -7.12 -0.49
C PRO A 54 -6.30 -6.84 0.06
N LEU A 55 -5.33 -6.69 -0.85
CA LEU A 55 -4.02 -6.15 -0.49
C LEU A 55 -4.18 -4.65 -0.28
N VAL A 56 -3.92 -4.19 0.94
CA VAL A 56 -3.97 -2.76 1.29
C VAL A 56 -2.54 -2.30 1.49
N LEU A 57 -2.13 -1.28 0.74
CA LEU A 57 -0.84 -0.61 0.87
C LEU A 57 -1.10 0.81 1.38
N ASP A 58 -0.54 1.13 2.54
CA ASP A 58 -0.66 2.46 3.14
C ASP A 58 0.44 3.38 2.58
N GLY A 59 0.06 4.54 2.06
CA GLY A 59 0.97 5.56 1.57
C GLY A 59 0.41 6.96 1.83
N GLU A 60 1.21 7.84 2.44
CA GLU A 60 0.81 9.20 2.80
C GLU A 60 1.48 10.22 1.87
N GLU A 61 0.73 11.25 1.44
CA GLU A 61 1.20 12.37 0.60
C GLU A 61 1.85 11.96 -0.74
N LEU A 62 1.50 10.78 -1.28
CA LEU A 62 2.01 10.28 -2.56
C LEU A 62 0.98 10.43 -3.68
N VAL A 63 1.45 10.86 -4.86
CA VAL A 63 0.64 10.83 -6.10
C VAL A 63 0.92 9.54 -6.84
N LEU A 64 -0.03 8.59 -6.83
CA LEU A 64 0.13 7.35 -7.58
C LEU A 64 0.16 7.63 -9.09
N LYS A 65 1.27 7.28 -9.75
CA LYS A 65 1.44 7.41 -11.20
C LYS A 65 1.00 6.16 -11.95
N SER A 66 1.33 4.99 -11.42
CA SER A 66 1.07 3.69 -12.04
C SER A 66 1.16 2.59 -10.99
N ILE A 67 0.31 1.58 -11.11
CA ILE A 67 0.43 0.34 -10.38
C ILE A 67 0.47 -0.83 -11.37
N LYS A 68 1.25 -1.85 -11.05
CA LYS A 68 1.32 -3.10 -11.81
C LYS A 68 1.26 -4.27 -10.85
N MET A 69 0.55 -5.32 -11.23
CA MET A 69 0.48 -6.59 -10.50
C MET A 69 0.84 -7.71 -11.48
N ASP A 70 1.81 -8.54 -11.12
CA ASP A 70 2.31 -9.65 -11.96
C ASP A 70 2.69 -9.23 -13.40
N GLY A 71 3.13 -7.98 -13.58
CA GLY A 71 3.51 -7.40 -14.87
C GLY A 71 2.35 -6.77 -15.65
N GLU A 72 1.10 -6.96 -15.24
CA GLU A 72 -0.07 -6.31 -15.83
C GLU A 72 -0.35 -4.95 -15.18
N HIS A 73 -0.67 -3.96 -16.01
CA HIS A 73 -1.01 -2.63 -15.53
C HIS A 73 -2.43 -2.63 -14.97
N LEU A 74 -2.57 -2.34 -13.67
CA LEU A 74 -3.89 -2.24 -13.05
C LEU A 74 -4.52 -0.90 -13.42
N MET A 75 -5.76 -0.93 -13.91
CA MET A 75 -6.52 0.28 -14.14
C MET A 75 -6.92 0.88 -12.79
N PRO A 76 -7.04 2.21 -12.68
CA PRO A 76 -7.44 2.87 -11.44
C PRO A 76 -8.83 2.45 -10.93
N SER A 77 -9.64 1.76 -11.74
CA SER A 77 -10.91 1.14 -11.32
C SER A 77 -10.73 -0.05 -10.38
N ASP A 78 -9.56 -0.68 -10.37
CA ASP A 78 -9.26 -1.88 -9.56
C ASP A 78 -8.53 -1.55 -8.25
N SER A 79 -8.12 -0.29 -8.07
CA SER A 79 -7.42 0.22 -6.89
C SER A 79 -8.24 1.31 -6.19
N SER A 80 -8.75 1.01 -5.00
CA SER A 80 -9.41 2.03 -4.17
C SER A 80 -8.34 2.87 -3.45
N HIS A 81 -8.13 4.12 -3.88
CA HIS A 81 -7.30 5.07 -3.13
C HIS A 81 -8.16 5.79 -2.10
N ASP A 82 -7.87 5.56 -0.82
CA ASP A 82 -8.39 6.38 0.26
C ASP A 82 -7.55 7.66 0.35
N CYS A 83 -7.82 8.64 -0.52
CA CYS A 83 -7.27 9.98 -0.37
C CYS A 83 -8.09 10.73 0.69
N THR A 84 -7.85 10.45 1.97
CA THR A 84 -8.34 11.29 3.06
C THR A 84 -7.31 12.41 3.30
N GLY A 85 -7.63 13.61 2.80
CA GLY A 85 -6.85 14.85 3.00
C GLY A 85 -7.26 15.65 4.23
#